data_AF-A0A845RAF3-F1
#
_entry.id   AF-A0A845RAF3-F1
#
_cell.length_a   1.000
_cell.length_b   1.000
_cell.length_c   1.000
_cell.angle_alpha   90.00
_cell.angle_beta   90.00
_cell.angle_gamma   90.00
#
_symmetry.space_group_name_H-M   'P 1'
#
loop_
_entity.id
_entity.type
_entity.pdbx_description
1 polymer ?
#
loop_
_entity_poly.entity_id
_entity_poly.type
_entity_poly.pdbx_seq_one_letter_code
_entity_poly.pdbx_strand_id
1 'polypeptide(L)' 'MSPRTGRPRMENPKRNDIKVRIDDSTLELLDEYCGIHEITRAEAIRQGVLLLLAQKKIECWRP' A
#
# COMPACT_ATOMS: atom_id res chain seq x y z
N MET A 1 20.30 19.62 -31.89
CA MET A 1 19.02 19.20 -31.31
C MET A 1 19.31 18.23 -30.18
N SER A 2 19.11 18.64 -28.92
CA SER A 2 19.32 17.76 -27.78
C SER A 2 18.13 16.80 -27.68
N PRO A 3 18.33 15.48 -27.59
CA PRO A 3 17.22 14.54 -27.44
C PRO A 3 16.46 14.90 -26.16
N ARG A 4 15.16 15.16 -26.28
CA ARG A 4 14.27 15.21 -25.11
C ARG A 4 14.15 13.79 -24.59
N THR A 5 15.14 13.34 -23.82
CA THR A 5 15.08 12.07 -23.12
C THR A 5 13.82 12.10 -22.27
N GLY A 6 12.78 11.39 -22.71
CA GLY A 6 11.54 11.26 -21.97
C GLY A 6 11.78 10.62 -20.60
N ARG A 7 10.71 10.53 -19.81
CA ARG A 7 10.73 9.85 -18.50
C ARG A 7 11.37 8.46 -18.67
N PRO A 8 12.45 8.13 -17.93
CA PRO A 8 13.10 6.83 -18.05
C PRO A 8 12.07 5.72 -17.85
N ARG A 9 12.18 4.66 -18.66
CA ARG A 9 11.32 3.48 -18.56
C ARG A 9 11.62 2.79 -17.23
N MET A 10 10.93 3.20 -16.18
CA MET A 10 10.94 2.49 -14.91
C MET A 10 10.24 1.16 -15.14
N GLU A 11 10.97 0.06 -14.94
CA GLU A 11 10.56 -1.29 -15.34
C GLU A 11 9.33 -1.80 -14.55
N ASN A 12 9.06 -1.20 -13.39
CA ASN A 12 7.83 -1.46 -12.65
C ASN A 12 7.32 -0.20 -11.93
N PRO A 13 6.72 0.76 -12.66
CA PRO A 13 6.16 1.94 -12.02
C PRO A 13 4.97 1.49 -11.18
N LYS A 14 4.85 2.03 -9.95
CA LYS A 14 3.62 1.95 -9.15
C LYS A 14 2.53 2.71 -9.92
N ARG A 15 1.87 2.05 -10.88
CA ARG A 15 0.93 2.64 -11.83
C ARG A 15 -0.46 2.85 -11.24
N ASN A 16 -0.80 2.09 -10.21
CA ASN A 16 -2.14 2.08 -9.63
C ASN A 16 -2.17 3.01 -8.43
N ASP A 17 -2.99 4.06 -8.54
CA ASP A 17 -3.36 4.93 -7.42
C ASP A 17 -4.63 4.37 -6.77
N ILE A 18 -4.65 4.33 -5.44
CA ILE A 18 -5.76 3.80 -4.64
C ILE A 18 -6.29 4.97 -3.81
N LYS A 19 -7.47 5.48 -4.20
CA LYS A 19 -8.21 6.50 -3.44
C LYS A 19 -9.26 5.80 -2.59
N VAL A 20 -9.07 5.83 -1.28
CA VAL A 20 -10.00 5.25 -0.31
C VAL A 20 -10.46 6.36 0.62
N ARG A 21 -11.78 6.44 0.81
CA ARG A 21 -12.38 7.24 1.88
C ARG A 21 -12.45 6.37 3.11
N ILE A 22 -11.87 6.86 4.19
CA ILE A 22 -11.85 6.19 5.48
C ILE A 22 -12.31 7.18 6.54
N ASP A 23 -12.89 6.67 7.62
CA ASP A 23 -13.37 7.48 8.73
C ASP A 23 -12.20 8.02 9.56
N ASP A 24 -12.41 9.13 10.26
CA ASP A 24 -11.37 9.81 11.05
C ASP A 24 -10.72 8.87 12.08
N SER A 25 -11.52 8.03 12.75
CA SER A 25 -11.03 7.05 13.72
C SER A 25 -10.06 6.03 13.11
N THR A 26 -10.33 5.56 11.90
CA THR A 26 -9.45 4.62 11.20
C THR A 26 -8.19 5.30 10.67
N LEU A 27 -8.27 6.59 10.34
CA LEU A 27 -7.12 7.38 9.92
C LEU A 27 -6.17 7.63 11.09
N GLU A 28 -6.69 7.93 12.29
CA GLU A 28 -5.90 8.05 13.52
C GLU A 28 -5.13 6.76 13.84
N LEU A 29 -5.81 5.60 13.78
CA LEU A 29 -5.16 4.30 14.00
C LEU A 29 -4.08 4.01 12.95
N LEU A 30 -4.32 4.37 11.69
CA LEU A 30 -3.34 4.22 10.63
C LEU A 30 -2.12 5.11 10.86
N ASP A 31 -2.33 6.36 11.29
CA ASP A 31 -1.25 7.30 11.58
C ASP A 31 -0.43 6.88 12.80
N GLU A 32 -1.07 6.39 13.86
CA GLU A 32 -0.38 5.83 15.03
C GLU A 32 0.49 4.64 14.62
N TYR A 33 -0.06 3.69 13.86
CA TYR A 33 0.68 2.54 13.35
C TYR A 33 1.86 2.96 12.48
N CYS A 34 1.65 3.93 11.58
CA CYS A 34 2.71 4.47 10.73
C CYS A 34 3.82 5.15 11.56
N GLY A 35 3.46 5.86 12.63
CA GLY A 35 4.40 6.51 13.53
C GLY A 35 5.25 5.52 14.32
N ILE A 36 4.66 4.44 14.83
CA ILE A 36 5.37 3.39 15.58
C ILE A 36 6.34 2.61 14.69
N HIS A 37 5.94 2.32 13.44
CA HIS A 37 6.70 1.49 12.52
C HIS A 37 7.59 2.28 11.55
N GLU A 38 7.58 3.62 11.62
CA GLU A 38 8.31 4.53 10.71
C GLU A 38 8.06 4.24 9.22
N ILE A 39 6.83 3.84 8.89
CA ILE A 39 6.42 3.53 7.52
C ILE A 39 5.44 4.57 6.98
N THR A 40 5.35 4.68 5.65
CA THR A 40 4.35 5.54 5.03
C THR A 40 2.96 4.89 5.06
N ARG A 41 1.89 5.69 5.10
CA ARG A 41 0.50 5.20 4.98
C ARG A 41 0.31 4.26 3.79
N ALA A 42 0.95 4.57 2.66
CA ALA A 42 0.89 3.74 1.46
C ALA A 42 1.57 2.38 1.65
N GLU A 43 2.66 2.31 2.43
CA GLU A 43 3.34 1.07 2.80
C GLU A 43 2.44 0.23 3.73
N ALA A 44 1.87 0.86 4.76
CA ALA A 44 0.96 0.23 5.72
C ALA A 44 -0.26 -0.39 5.02
N ILE A 45 -0.87 0.34 4.09
CA ILE A 45 -2.00 -0.19 3.29
C ILE A 45 -1.58 -1.38 2.43
N ARG A 46 -0.39 -1.35 1.80
CA ARG A 46 0.12 -2.50 1.02
C ARG A 46 0.31 -3.74 1.90
N GLN A 47 0.89 -3.55 3.09
CA GLN A 47 1.06 -4.63 4.05
C GLN A 47 -0.29 -5.16 4.53
N GLY A 48 -1.26 -4.28 4.79
CA GLY A 48 -2.64 -4.65 5.13
C GLY A 48 -3.28 -5.55 4.07
N VAL A 49 -3.12 -5.23 2.78
CA VAL A 49 -3.63 -6.08 1.68
C VAL A 49 -2.98 -7.47 1.70
N LEU A 50 -1.67 -7.55 1.91
CA LEU A 50 -0.96 -8.84 2.00
C LEU A 50 -1.42 -9.66 3.21
N LEU A 51 -1.64 -9.02 4.36
CA LEU A 51 -2.13 -9.65 5.58
C LEU A 51 -3.55 -10.20 5.38
N LEU A 52 -4.45 -9.45 4.75
CA LEU A 52 -5.80 -9.91 4.44
C LEU A 52 -5.80 -11.12 3.50
N LEU A 53 -4.91 -11.13 2.50
CA LEU A 53 -4.74 -12.30 1.61
C LEU A 53 -4.15 -13.50 2.35
N ALA A 54 -3.22 -13.29 3.27
CA ALA A 54 -2.65 -14.34 4.10
C ALA A 54 -3.71 -14.94 5.05
N GLN A 55 -4.55 -14.11 5.67
CA GLN A 55 -5.66 -14.55 6.52
C GLN A 55 -6.70 -15.35 5.75
N LYS A 56 -7.08 -14.90 4.55
CA LYS A 56 -8.02 -15.63 3.68
C LYS A 56 -7.50 -17.02 3.31
N LYS A 57 -6.18 -17.16 3.08
CA LYS A 57 -5.57 -18.46 2.82
C LYS A 57 -5.65 -19.39 4.04
N ILE A 58 -5.61 -18.86 5.25
CA ILE A 58 -5.74 -19.62 6.50
C ILE A 58 -7.19 -20.08 6.73
N GLU A 59 -8.19 -19.25 6.42
CA GLU A 59 -9.61 -19.65 6.49
C GLU A 59 -9.98 -20.72 5.46
N CYS A 60 -9.49 -20.61 4.23
CA CYS A 60 -9.69 -21.64 3.20
C CYS A 60 -8.93 -22.94 3.47
N TRP A 61 -8.01 -22.94 4.45
CA TRP A 61 -7.23 -24.11 4.89
C TRP A 61 -7.61 -24.51 6.33
N ARG A 62 -8.86 -24.34 6.74
CA ARG A 62 -9.40 -25.07 7.89
C ARG A 62 -9.92 -26.43 7.41
N PRO A 63 -9.37 -27.57 7.89
CA PRO A 63 -9.89 -28.90 7.61
C PRO A 63 -11.29 -29.12 8.21
#